data_AF-A0A6N2LYZ5-F1
#
_entry.id   AF-A0A6N2LYZ5-F1
#
_cell.length_a   1.000
_cell.length_b   1.000
_cell.length_c   1.000
_cell.angle_alpha   90.00
_cell.angle_beta   90.00
_cell.angle_gamma   90.00
#
_symmetry.space_group_name_H-M   'P 1'
#
loop_
_entity.id
_entity.type
_entity.pdbx_description
1 polymer ?
#
loop_
_entity_poly.entity_id
_entity_poly.type
_entity_poly.pdbx_seq_one_letter_code
_entity_poly.pdbx_strand_id
1 'polypeptide(L)'
;MELPSMSMAFVAAFCLSSVLISSISSGANALSLNYYEKTCPDVDSIVTKAVNNAMMRDKTVPAALLRMHFHDCFIRGCDASVLLNSKGKNTAEKDGPPNASLHSFYVIDNAKKEVEASCPGVVSCADILALAARDAVVFVR
;
A
#
# COMPACT_ATOMS: atom_id res chain seq x y z
N MET A 1 -22.87 -54.06 16.97
CA MET A 1 -22.32 -52.68 16.97
C MET A 1 -23.05 -51.93 15.88
N GLU A 2 -24.18 -51.33 16.22
CA GLU A 2 -24.95 -50.50 15.28
C GLU A 2 -24.66 -49.04 15.63
N LEU A 3 -24.17 -48.28 14.64
CA LEU A 3 -23.92 -46.84 14.76
C LEU A 3 -25.28 -46.12 14.85
N PRO A 4 -25.46 -45.15 15.77
CA PRO A 4 -26.72 -44.43 15.89
C PRO A 4 -26.96 -43.58 14.64
N SER A 5 -28.19 -43.66 14.12
CA SER A 5 -28.70 -42.83 13.03
C SER A 5 -28.68 -41.36 13.45
N MET A 6 -27.69 -40.62 12.96
CA MET A 6 -27.57 -39.18 13.21
C MET A 6 -28.80 -38.47 12.62
N SER A 7 -29.58 -37.76 13.45
CA SER A 7 -30.77 -37.05 13.00
C SER A 7 -30.43 -35.99 11.92
N MET A 8 -31.29 -35.84 10.91
CA MET A 8 -31.13 -34.88 9.80
C MET A 8 -30.87 -33.44 10.30
N ALA A 9 -31.38 -33.07 11.48
CA ALA A 9 -31.15 -31.77 12.08
C ALA A 9 -29.69 -31.58 12.54
N PHE A 10 -29.04 -32.65 13.02
CA PHE A 10 -27.62 -32.61 13.39
C PHE A 10 -26.72 -32.49 12.16
N VAL A 11 -27.06 -33.17 11.07
CA VAL A 11 -26.33 -33.07 9.79
C VAL A 11 -26.44 -31.65 9.22
N ALA A 12 -27.64 -31.06 9.23
CA ALA A 12 -27.87 -29.69 8.75
C ALA A 12 -27.14 -28.64 9.60
N ALA A 13 -27.16 -28.77 10.93
CA ALA A 13 -26.46 -27.87 11.84
C ALA A 13 -24.93 -27.96 11.68
N PHE A 14 -24.39 -29.18 11.46
CA PHE A 14 -22.97 -29.39 11.21
C PHE A 14 -22.54 -28.79 9.87
N CYS A 15 -23.37 -28.92 8.82
CA CYS A 15 -23.13 -28.31 7.51
C CYS A 15 -23.22 -26.77 7.54
N LEU A 16 -24.17 -26.18 8.29
CA LEU A 16 -24.25 -24.72 8.43
C LEU A 16 -23.03 -24.16 9.18
N SER A 17 -22.57 -24.87 10.21
CA SER A 17 -21.40 -24.49 11.00
C SER A 17 -20.10 -24.57 10.17
N SER A 18 -19.94 -25.61 9.34
CA SER A 18 -18.76 -25.76 8.48
C SER A 18 -18.68 -24.72 7.35
N VAL A 19 -19.82 -24.27 6.81
CA VAL A 19 -19.87 -23.17 5.81
C VAL A 19 -19.49 -21.83 6.44
N LEU A 20 -19.91 -21.55 7.68
CA LEU A 20 -19.55 -20.32 8.40
C LEU A 20 -18.05 -20.27 8.76
N ILE A 21 -17.45 -21.40 9.11
CA ILE A 21 -16.00 -21.49 9.44
C ILE A 21 -15.12 -21.34 8.19
N SER A 22 -15.59 -21.80 7.03
CA SER A 22 -14.85 -21.70 5.76
C SER A 22 -14.69 -20.27 5.23
N SER A 23 -15.46 -19.32 5.77
CA SER A 23 -15.45 -17.91 5.34
C SER A 23 -14.38 -17.06 6.04
N ILE A 24 -13.68 -17.61 7.05
CA ILE A 24 -12.77 -16.83 7.92
C ILE A 24 -11.29 -16.96 7.50
N SER A 25 -10.97 -17.80 6.53
CA SER A 25 -9.57 -18.16 6.20
C SER A 25 -9.19 -17.85 4.77
N SER A 26 -9.45 -16.63 4.30
CA SER A 26 -8.68 -16.07 3.18
C SER A 26 -7.42 -15.43 3.75
N GLY A 27 -6.46 -16.24 4.18
CA GLY A 27 -5.10 -15.78 4.43
C GLY A 27 -4.52 -15.31 3.11
N ALA A 28 -4.75 -14.05 2.76
CA ALA A 28 -4.30 -13.48 1.50
C ALA A 28 -2.79 -13.31 1.56
N ASN A 29 -2.05 -14.19 0.90
CA ASN A 29 -0.71 -13.84 0.41
C ASN A 29 -0.85 -12.87 -0.77
N ALA A 30 -1.49 -11.70 -0.55
CA ALA A 30 -1.76 -10.70 -1.58
C ALA A 30 -0.53 -9.85 -1.94
N LEU A 31 0.49 -9.85 -1.08
CA LEU A 31 1.73 -9.11 -1.24
C LEU A 31 2.91 -10.07 -1.38
N SER A 32 3.91 -9.67 -2.15
CA SER A 32 5.18 -10.40 -2.33
C SER A 32 6.32 -9.40 -2.41
N LEU A 33 7.46 -9.72 -1.78
CA LEU A 33 8.67 -8.89 -1.85
C LEU A 33 9.17 -8.72 -3.30
N ASN A 34 8.90 -9.71 -4.14
CA ASN A 34 9.37 -9.76 -5.53
C ASN A 34 8.23 -9.50 -6.53
N TYR A 35 7.16 -8.82 -6.13
CA TYR A 35 5.97 -8.63 -6.97
C TYR A 35 6.30 -8.05 -8.36
N TYR A 36 7.28 -7.15 -8.44
CA TYR A 36 7.69 -6.49 -9.68
C TYR A 36 8.92 -7.09 -10.38
N GLU A 37 9.49 -8.19 -9.86
CA GLU A 37 10.78 -8.75 -10.34
C GLU A 37 10.80 -9.02 -11.86
N LYS A 38 9.65 -9.40 -12.44
CA LYS A 38 9.53 -9.70 -13.87
C LYS A 38 8.96 -8.55 -14.71
N THR A 39 8.17 -7.67 -14.10
CA THR A 39 7.38 -6.65 -14.81
C THR A 39 8.00 -5.26 -14.76
N CYS A 40 8.74 -4.95 -13.68
CA CYS A 40 9.51 -3.73 -13.53
C CYS A 40 10.73 -3.98 -12.63
N PRO A 41 11.76 -4.70 -13.12
CA PRO A 41 12.90 -5.12 -12.31
C PRO A 41 13.69 -3.97 -11.70
N ASP A 42 13.66 -2.78 -12.33
CA ASP A 42 14.41 -1.61 -11.90
C ASP A 42 13.65 -0.72 -10.90
N VAL A 43 12.42 -1.08 -10.50
CA VAL A 43 11.54 -0.22 -9.68
C VAL A 43 12.21 0.25 -8.39
N ASP A 44 12.87 -0.65 -7.66
CA ASP A 44 13.59 -0.31 -6.43
C ASP A 44 14.65 0.76 -6.71
N SER A 45 15.48 0.54 -7.73
CA SER A 45 16.57 1.46 -8.07
C SER A 45 16.07 2.84 -8.50
N ILE A 46 14.96 2.90 -9.24
CA ILE A 46 14.35 4.14 -9.71
C ILE A 46 13.80 4.95 -8.53
N VAL A 47 13.04 4.31 -7.63
CA VAL A 47 12.47 4.97 -6.45
C VAL A 47 13.57 5.41 -5.50
N THR A 48 14.55 4.56 -5.22
CA THR A 48 15.72 4.90 -4.38
C THR A 48 16.47 6.11 -4.91
N LYS A 49 16.70 6.18 -6.23
CA LYS A 49 17.35 7.33 -6.87
C LYS A 49 16.53 8.61 -6.73
N ALA A 50 15.20 8.53 -6.91
CA ALA A 50 14.32 9.69 -6.75
C ALA A 50 14.35 10.25 -5.32
N VAL A 51 14.28 9.36 -4.32
CA VAL A 51 14.36 9.73 -2.89
C VAL A 51 15.72 10.33 -2.56
N ASN A 52 16.82 9.68 -2.97
CA ASN A 52 18.18 10.16 -2.73
C ASN A 52 18.41 11.57 -3.33
N ASN A 53 17.93 11.80 -4.55
CA ASN A 53 18.04 13.11 -5.19
C ASN A 53 17.26 14.19 -4.45
N ALA A 54 16.10 13.86 -3.88
CA ALA A 54 15.30 14.81 -3.12
C ALA A 54 15.94 15.16 -1.77
N MET A 55 16.41 14.16 -1.03
CA MET A 55 17.04 14.38 0.29
C MET A 55 18.34 15.18 0.22
N MET A 56 19.10 15.08 -0.89
CA MET A 56 20.30 15.89 -1.10
C MET A 56 19.99 17.39 -1.17
N ARG A 57 18.76 17.75 -1.57
CA ARG A 57 18.30 19.15 -1.67
C ARG A 57 17.54 19.60 -0.44
N ASP A 58 16.80 18.68 0.20
CA ASP A 58 15.93 18.99 1.33
C ASP A 58 16.02 17.88 2.40
N LYS A 59 16.61 18.24 3.54
CA LYS A 59 16.85 17.32 4.66
C LYS A 59 15.56 16.92 5.40
N THR A 60 14.42 17.57 5.16
CA THR A 60 13.15 17.17 5.79
C THR A 60 12.44 16.05 5.03
N VAL A 61 12.82 15.80 3.77
CA VAL A 61 12.22 14.80 2.89
C VAL A 61 12.09 13.41 3.54
N PRO A 62 13.12 12.86 4.21
CA PRO A 62 12.97 11.53 4.79
C PRO A 62 11.85 11.41 5.83
N ALA A 63 11.77 12.39 6.74
CA ALA A 63 10.70 12.43 7.74
C ALA A 63 9.32 12.66 7.09
N ALA A 64 9.27 13.48 6.04
CA ALA A 64 8.04 13.75 5.29
C ALA A 64 7.49 12.50 4.61
N LEU A 65 8.34 11.71 3.93
CA LEU A 65 7.95 10.49 3.22
C LEU A 65 7.49 9.39 4.17
N LEU A 66 8.22 9.18 5.28
CA LEU A 66 7.82 8.22 6.30
C LEU A 66 6.45 8.59 6.89
N ARG A 67 6.24 9.86 7.20
CA ARG A 67 4.96 10.36 7.70
C ARG A 67 3.85 10.22 6.65
N MET A 68 4.11 10.53 5.39
CA MET A 68 3.11 10.40 4.31
C MET A 68 2.63 8.95 4.16
N HIS A 69 3.55 7.98 4.18
CA HIS A 69 3.19 6.56 4.15
C HIS A 69 2.35 6.15 5.38
N PHE A 70 2.72 6.62 6.57
CA PHE A 70 1.90 6.40 7.76
C PHE A 70 0.49 6.96 7.60
N HIS A 71 0.34 8.20 7.12
CA HIS A 71 -0.96 8.83 6.95
C HIS A 71 -1.85 8.10 5.93
N ASP A 72 -1.27 7.67 4.80
CA ASP A 72 -1.97 6.84 3.81
C ASP A 72 -2.50 5.56 4.47
N CYS A 73 -1.62 4.78 5.09
CA CYS A 73 -1.99 3.50 5.67
C CYS A 73 -2.97 3.60 6.86
N PHE A 74 -2.92 4.68 7.63
CA PHE A 74 -3.75 4.82 8.84
C PHE A 74 -5.22 5.10 8.50
N ILE A 75 -5.48 5.75 7.36
CA ILE A 75 -6.83 6.05 6.91
C ILE A 75 -7.24 5.03 5.85
N ARG A 76 -8.02 4.03 6.25
CA ARG A 76 -8.68 3.08 5.34
C ARG A 76 -7.74 2.16 4.53
N GLY A 77 -6.43 2.30 4.65
CA GLY A 77 -5.42 1.36 4.15
C GLY A 77 -4.38 2.01 3.25
N CYS A 78 -3.32 1.28 2.92
CA CYS A 78 -2.23 1.77 2.07
C CYS A 78 -2.64 1.74 0.59
N ASP A 79 -3.44 2.71 0.15
CA ASP A 79 -4.06 2.74 -1.18
C ASP A 79 -3.71 3.99 -2.02
N ALA A 80 -2.76 4.81 -1.53
CA ALA A 80 -2.36 6.09 -2.13
C ALA A 80 -3.47 7.14 -2.22
N SER A 81 -4.56 7.00 -1.47
CA SER A 81 -5.64 7.99 -1.45
C SER A 81 -5.18 9.36 -0.94
N VAL A 82 -4.16 9.41 -0.07
CA VAL A 82 -3.56 10.66 0.42
C VAL A 82 -2.89 11.49 -0.69
N LEU A 83 -2.58 10.88 -1.83
CA LEU A 83 -1.91 11.56 -2.95
C LEU A 83 -2.89 12.31 -3.86
N LEU A 84 -4.18 11.99 -3.78
CA LEU A 84 -5.20 12.56 -4.65
C LEU A 84 -5.44 14.05 -4.32
N ASN A 85 -5.68 14.86 -5.35
CA ASN A 85 -6.03 16.26 -5.20
C ASN A 85 -7.56 16.43 -5.25
N SER A 86 -8.11 17.37 -4.48
CA SER A 86 -9.52 17.73 -4.56
C SER A 86 -9.91 18.17 -5.98
N LYS A 87 -11.13 17.81 -6.41
CA LYS A 87 -11.66 18.17 -7.72
C LYS A 87 -13.15 18.48 -7.65
N GLY A 88 -13.52 19.71 -8.03
CA GLY A 88 -14.91 20.15 -8.05
C GLY A 88 -15.52 20.11 -6.65
N LYS A 89 -16.54 19.29 -6.45
CA LYS A 89 -17.21 19.09 -5.15
C LYS A 89 -16.61 17.95 -4.30
N ASN A 90 -15.61 17.24 -4.82
CA ASN A 90 -14.97 16.14 -4.12
C ASN A 90 -13.74 16.64 -3.37
N THR A 91 -13.78 16.54 -2.04
CA THR A 91 -12.64 16.85 -1.16
C THR A 91 -11.77 15.61 -0.99
N ALA A 92 -10.49 15.73 -1.29
CA ALA A 92 -9.50 14.67 -1.10
C ALA A 92 -8.98 14.63 0.35
N GLU A 93 -8.50 13.46 0.76
CA GLU A 93 -7.90 13.27 2.08
C GLU A 93 -6.71 14.21 2.31
N LYS A 94 -5.96 14.51 1.25
CA LYS A 94 -4.82 15.43 1.24
C LYS A 94 -5.11 16.79 1.85
N ASP A 95 -6.33 17.30 1.68
CA ASP A 95 -6.75 18.62 2.18
C ASP A 95 -7.33 18.55 3.60
N GLY A 96 -7.36 17.37 4.21
CA GLY A 96 -7.80 17.17 5.58
C GLY A 96 -6.88 17.86 6.60
N PRO A 97 -7.40 18.37 7.74
CA PRO A 97 -6.58 19.03 8.75
C PRO A 97 -5.35 18.24 9.23
N PRO A 98 -5.42 16.90 9.44
CA PRO A 98 -4.23 16.11 9.80
C PRO A 98 -3.13 16.11 8.72
N ASN A 99 -3.52 16.31 7.46
CA ASN A 99 -2.67 16.21 6.28
C ASN A 99 -2.11 17.57 5.83
N ALA A 100 -2.55 18.69 6.42
CA ALA A 100 -2.09 20.03 6.09
C ALA A 100 -0.57 20.25 6.26
N SER A 101 0.10 19.41 7.05
CA SER A 101 1.56 19.45 7.25
C SER A 101 2.32 18.37 6.47
N LEU A 102 1.60 17.51 5.73
CA LEU A 102 2.25 16.62 4.76
C LEU A 102 2.83 17.47 3.63
N HIS A 103 4.03 17.10 3.22
CA HIS A 103 4.77 17.79 2.16
C HIS A 103 5.64 16.75 1.42
N SER A 104 6.43 17.22 0.45
CA SER A 104 7.30 16.35 -0.36
C SER A 104 6.56 15.37 -1.30
N PHE A 105 5.29 15.65 -1.63
CA PHE A 105 4.51 14.91 -2.64
C PHE A 105 5.22 14.85 -4.00
N TYR A 106 5.97 15.90 -4.35
CA TYR A 106 6.76 15.98 -5.58
C TYR A 106 7.77 14.83 -5.73
N VAL A 107 8.24 14.23 -4.63
CA VAL A 107 9.17 13.09 -4.68
C VAL A 107 8.46 11.85 -5.23
N ILE A 108 7.22 11.63 -4.79
CA ILE A 108 6.37 10.54 -5.29
C ILE A 108 5.99 10.79 -6.75
N ASP A 109 5.64 12.03 -7.12
CA ASP A 109 5.33 12.39 -8.50
C ASP A 109 6.54 12.15 -9.43
N ASN A 110 7.74 12.56 -9.00
CA ASN A 110 8.97 12.33 -9.77
C ASN A 110 9.31 10.84 -9.87
N ALA A 111 9.23 10.10 -8.76
CA ALA A 111 9.45 8.65 -8.78
C ALA A 111 8.46 7.96 -9.73
N LYS A 112 7.17 8.30 -9.63
CA LYS A 112 6.12 7.76 -10.50
C LYS A 112 6.37 8.08 -11.97
N LYS A 113 6.79 9.31 -12.28
CA LYS A 113 7.13 9.71 -13.64
C LYS A 113 8.25 8.86 -14.23
N GLU A 114 9.34 8.67 -13.49
CA GLU A 114 10.48 7.86 -13.95
C GLU A 114 10.12 6.37 -14.06
N VAL A 115 9.32 5.86 -13.12
CA VAL A 115 8.80 4.49 -13.16
C VAL A 115 7.90 4.28 -14.38
N GLU A 116 6.98 5.20 -14.67
CA GLU A 116 6.11 5.12 -15.86
C GLU A 116 6.89 5.24 -17.18
N ALA A 117 8.01 5.95 -17.20
CA ALA A 117 8.90 5.97 -18.35
C ALA A 117 9.59 4.62 -18.59
N SER A 118 9.83 3.84 -17.53
CA SER A 118 10.49 2.53 -17.59
C SER A 118 9.51 1.37 -17.78
N CYS A 119 8.37 1.39 -17.07
CA CYS A 119 7.38 0.31 -17.01
C CYS A 119 5.95 0.87 -16.92
N PRO A 120 5.37 1.31 -18.05
CA PRO A 120 4.10 2.02 -18.09
C PRO A 120 2.94 1.21 -17.50
N GLY A 121 2.18 1.81 -16.59
CA GLY A 121 0.96 1.23 -16.01
C GLY A 121 1.17 0.01 -15.12
N VAL A 122 2.40 -0.28 -14.71
CA VAL A 122 2.74 -1.50 -13.94
C VAL A 122 2.71 -1.25 -12.44
N VAL A 123 3.46 -0.26 -11.96
CA VAL A 123 3.72 -0.08 -10.52
C VAL A 123 2.70 0.85 -9.89
N SER A 124 2.10 0.45 -8.77
CA SER A 124 1.11 1.28 -8.08
C SER A 124 1.74 2.49 -7.36
N CYS A 125 0.97 3.57 -7.17
CA CYS A 125 1.43 4.70 -6.36
C CYS A 125 1.59 4.33 -4.87
N ALA A 126 0.79 3.37 -4.38
CA ALA A 126 0.87 2.88 -3.01
C ALA A 126 2.21 2.18 -2.75
N ASP A 127 2.66 1.35 -3.70
CA ASP A 127 3.97 0.68 -3.59
C ASP A 127 5.12 1.68 -3.71
N ILE A 128 5.03 2.69 -4.59
CA ILE A 128 6.04 3.76 -4.65
C ILE A 128 6.13 4.49 -3.30
N LEU A 129 5.01 4.75 -2.63
CA LEU A 129 4.99 5.38 -1.33
C LEU A 129 5.65 4.50 -0.24
N ALA A 130 5.38 3.19 -0.26
CA ALA A 130 6.00 2.23 0.65
C ALA A 130 7.52 2.10 0.43
N LEU A 131 7.95 1.97 -0.84
CA LEU A 131 9.36 1.93 -1.24
C LEU A 131 10.09 3.23 -0.86
N ALA A 132 9.46 4.38 -1.10
CA ALA A 132 10.03 5.68 -0.77
C ALA A 132 10.20 5.87 0.75
N ALA A 133 9.25 5.40 1.55
CA ALA A 133 9.35 5.44 3.01
C ALA A 133 10.47 4.52 3.54
N ARG A 134 10.62 3.31 2.96
CA ARG A 134 11.75 2.41 3.26
C ARG A 134 13.09 3.11 2.98
N ASP A 135 13.24 3.67 1.79
CA ASP A 135 14.50 4.28 1.36
C ASP A 135 14.81 5.54 2.17
N ALA A 136 13.79 6.34 2.52
CA ALA A 136 13.92 7.47 3.41
C ALA A 136 14.56 7.08 4.75
N VAL A 137 14.13 5.98 5.37
CA VAL A 137 14.68 5.52 6.65
C VAL A 137 16.12 5.03 6.50
N VAL A 138 16.43 4.32 5.40
CA VAL A 138 17.80 3.84 5.12
C VAL A 138 18.79 5.00 5.04
N PHE A 139 18.39 6.11 4.44
CA PHE A 139 19.28 7.25 4.20
C PHE A 139 19.46 8.22 5.38
N VAL A 140 18.70 8.08 6.47
CA VAL A 140 18.85 8.92 7.68
C VAL A 140 19.98 8.42 8.60
N ARG A 141 20.72 7.40 8.17
CA ARG A 141 21.82 6.81 8.92
C ARG A 141 23.14 7.58 8.82
#